data_AF-A0A8J3E8A3-F1
#
_entry.id   AF-A0A8J3E8A3-F1
#
_cell.length_a   1.000
_cell.length_b   1.000
_cell.length_c   1.000
_cell.angle_alpha   90.00
_cell.angle_beta   90.00
_cell.angle_gamma   90.00
#
_symmetry.space_group_name_H-M   'P 1'
#
loop_
_entity.id
_entity.type
_entity.pdbx_description
1 polymer ?
#
loop_
_entity_poly.entity_id
_entity_poly.type
_entity_poly.pdbx_seq_one_letter_code
_entity_poly.pdbx_strand_id
1 'polypeptide(L)'
;MVADSLSSIENLNKSNSTTAIYAKDDLTIRQQALKEAALALSSQMALYRVSQTVNAKLQTLSGILYQAYNFNDLLLPNHVLPPVIQTAYNVSQLSPDSLTIKAGAEVYQIVKQSKFVTVVPTWRDYLWMNYAKPEMPDKSVLPTNQKEQDFWKEIIQIGWQRGYEQGIDIFKQDISKLNRDFNGMLLYRRLVLEHKISQPYVKKNEYGITGNDNKLVIDNQSYQLKLLPQFQVNSSLWQPVLQGTSKS
;
A
#
# COMPACT_ATOMS: atom_id res chain seq x y z
N MET A 1 -11.38 4.72 34.85
CA MET A 1 -11.02 5.64 33.75
C MET A 1 -10.99 4.78 32.50
N VAL A 2 -11.91 4.81 31.55
CA VAL A 2 -12.80 5.88 31.05
C VAL A 2 -14.13 5.20 30.70
N ALA A 3 -15.25 5.78 31.16
CA ALA A 3 -16.55 5.45 30.61
C ALA A 3 -16.73 6.34 29.38
N ASP A 4 -16.67 5.71 28.20
CA ASP A 4 -17.00 6.35 26.93
C ASP A 4 -18.46 6.80 26.97
N SER A 5 -18.67 8.11 27.07
CA SER A 5 -19.99 8.70 27.12
C SER A 5 -20.66 8.64 25.75
N LEU A 6 -21.89 8.10 25.75
CA LEU A 6 -22.88 8.07 24.66
C LEU A 6 -23.05 9.40 23.89
N SER A 7 -22.56 10.51 24.43
CA SER A 7 -22.52 11.84 23.82
C SER A 7 -21.73 11.93 22.51
N SER A 8 -20.88 10.94 22.22
CA SER A 8 -20.10 10.92 20.96
C SER A 8 -20.89 10.36 19.77
N ILE A 9 -22.06 9.75 19.99
CA ILE A 9 -22.90 9.16 18.93
C ILE A 9 -23.98 10.15 18.46
N GLU A 10 -24.36 11.13 19.28
CA GLU A 10 -25.37 12.14 18.89
C GLU A 10 -24.85 13.22 17.94
N ASN A 11 -23.53 13.42 17.84
CA ASN A 11 -22.95 14.48 17.00
C ASN A 11 -22.60 14.06 15.56
N LEU A 12 -22.85 12.81 15.16
CA LEU A 12 -22.66 12.37 13.76
C LEU A 12 -23.82 12.73 12.82
N ASN A 13 -24.91 13.31 13.35
CA ASN A 13 -26.13 13.60 12.57
C ASN A 13 -26.25 15.04 12.06
N LYS A 14 -25.27 15.92 12.33
CA LYS A 14 -25.32 17.34 11.88
C LYS A 14 -24.46 17.69 10.67
N SER A 15 -23.63 16.77 10.17
CA SER A 15 -22.90 16.95 8.89
C SER A 15 -23.60 16.33 7.67
N ASN A 16 -24.78 15.72 7.85
CA ASN A 16 -25.48 14.95 6.81
C ASN A 16 -26.80 15.59 6.33
N SER A 17 -27.09 16.83 6.71
CA SER A 17 -28.40 17.45 6.43
C SER A 17 -28.71 17.62 4.93
N THR A 18 -27.72 17.74 4.05
CA THR A 18 -27.92 17.77 2.58
C THR A 18 -27.95 16.38 1.95
N THR A 19 -27.26 15.40 2.53
CA THR A 19 -27.31 13.99 2.07
C THR A 19 -28.71 13.38 2.28
N ALA A 20 -29.43 13.85 3.30
CA ALA A 20 -30.76 13.36 3.65
C ALA A 20 -31.90 13.94 2.77
N ILE A 21 -31.69 15.07 2.10
CA ILE A 21 -32.75 15.73 1.30
C ILE A 21 -33.06 14.95 0.01
N TYR A 22 -32.06 14.29 -0.58
CA TYR A 22 -32.21 13.53 -1.83
C TYR A 22 -32.07 12.00 -1.66
N ALA A 23 -32.04 11.52 -0.41
CA ALA A 23 -32.06 10.09 -0.11
C ALA A 23 -33.50 9.55 0.09
N LYS A 24 -34.51 10.44 0.11
CA LYS A 24 -35.90 10.09 0.45
C LYS A 24 -36.97 10.49 -0.58
N ASP A 25 -36.61 11.25 -1.61
CA ASP A 25 -37.52 11.58 -2.74
C ASP A 25 -37.15 10.74 -3.97
N ASP A 26 -38.16 10.20 -4.64
CA ASP A 26 -38.05 9.33 -5.82
C ASP A 26 -37.47 10.13 -7.00
N LEU A 27 -36.14 10.11 -7.16
CA LEU A 27 -35.44 10.85 -8.21
C LEU A 27 -35.88 10.34 -9.59
N THR A 28 -36.20 11.26 -10.50
CA THR A 28 -36.47 10.87 -11.90
C THR A 28 -35.22 10.24 -12.53
N ILE A 29 -35.40 9.39 -13.55
CA ILE A 29 -34.30 8.76 -14.29
C ILE A 29 -33.27 9.81 -14.76
N ARG A 30 -33.73 10.99 -15.18
CA ARG A 30 -32.85 12.10 -15.59
C ARG A 30 -32.05 12.68 -14.43
N GLN A 31 -32.68 12.91 -13.27
CA GLN A 31 -31.98 13.41 -12.09
C GLN A 31 -30.96 12.38 -11.56
N GLN A 32 -31.27 11.09 -11.64
CA GLN A 32 -30.33 10.03 -11.27
C GLN A 32 -29.12 10.02 -12.22
N ALA A 33 -29.34 10.09 -13.54
CA ALA A 33 -28.25 10.18 -14.51
C ALA A 33 -27.37 11.43 -14.31
N LEU A 34 -27.99 12.59 -14.05
CA LEU A 34 -27.27 13.82 -13.72
C LEU A 34 -26.44 13.67 -12.44
N LYS A 35 -27.02 13.06 -11.40
CA LYS A 35 -26.34 12.81 -10.12
C LYS A 35 -25.13 11.90 -10.30
N GLU A 36 -25.27 10.79 -11.01
CA GLU A 36 -24.19 9.84 -11.27
C GLU A 36 -23.06 10.48 -12.09
N ALA A 37 -23.40 11.21 -13.16
CA ALA A 37 -22.43 11.93 -13.97
C ALA A 37 -21.68 13.00 -13.16
N ALA A 38 -22.40 13.79 -12.36
CA ALA A 38 -21.81 14.81 -11.49
C ALA A 38 -20.89 14.20 -10.42
N LEU A 39 -21.34 13.13 -9.75
CA LEU A 39 -20.53 12.43 -8.75
C LEU A 39 -19.27 11.84 -9.37
N ALA A 40 -19.38 11.12 -10.49
CA ALA A 40 -18.24 10.51 -11.16
C ALA A 40 -17.22 11.57 -11.58
N LEU A 41 -17.67 12.63 -12.26
CA LEU A 41 -16.79 13.72 -12.71
C LEU A 41 -16.09 14.41 -11.53
N SER A 42 -16.85 14.81 -10.51
CA SER A 42 -16.30 15.55 -9.37
C SER A 42 -15.36 14.71 -8.52
N SER A 43 -15.68 13.43 -8.27
CA SER A 43 -14.79 12.53 -7.54
C SER A 43 -13.49 12.26 -8.30
N GLN A 44 -13.55 12.03 -9.61
CA GLN A 44 -12.34 11.86 -10.43
C GLN A 44 -11.50 13.14 -10.48
N MET A 45 -12.14 14.31 -10.58
CA MET A 45 -11.45 15.59 -10.59
C MET A 45 -10.77 15.86 -9.23
N ALA A 46 -11.43 15.51 -8.14
CA ALA A 46 -10.85 15.63 -6.80
C ALA A 46 -9.63 14.70 -6.63
N LEU A 47 -9.72 13.43 -7.07
CA LEU A 47 -8.59 12.50 -7.07
C LEU A 47 -7.42 13.02 -7.91
N TYR A 48 -7.69 13.53 -9.10
CA TYR A 48 -6.68 14.20 -9.93
C TYR A 48 -6.04 15.36 -9.16
N ARG A 49 -6.82 16.24 -8.52
CA ARG A 49 -6.29 17.38 -7.77
C ARG A 49 -5.44 16.97 -6.57
N VAL A 50 -5.86 15.93 -5.84
CA VAL A 50 -5.07 15.33 -4.75
C VAL A 50 -3.75 14.82 -5.30
N SER A 51 -3.77 14.05 -6.39
CA SER A 51 -2.55 13.49 -6.99
C SER A 51 -1.53 14.57 -7.35
N GLN A 52 -1.97 15.68 -7.95
CA GLN A 52 -1.10 16.80 -8.30
C GLN A 52 -0.49 17.44 -7.05
N THR A 53 -1.31 17.66 -6.02
CA THR A 53 -0.88 18.29 -4.77
C THR A 53 0.11 17.41 -4.01
N VAL A 54 -0.17 16.11 -3.92
CA VAL A 54 0.67 15.11 -3.25
C VAL A 54 1.98 14.93 -4.02
N ASN A 55 1.93 14.69 -5.32
CA ASN A 55 3.13 14.49 -6.15
C ASN A 55 4.04 15.72 -6.13
N ALA A 56 3.49 16.93 -6.16
CA ALA A 56 4.28 18.15 -6.02
C ALA A 56 5.03 18.20 -4.68
N LYS A 57 4.36 17.85 -3.57
CA LYS A 57 5.02 17.76 -2.24
C LYS A 57 6.08 16.66 -2.18
N LEU A 58 5.77 15.48 -2.72
CA LEU A 58 6.72 14.35 -2.80
C LEU A 58 7.96 14.73 -3.62
N GLN A 59 7.77 15.49 -4.70
CA GLN A 59 8.88 15.96 -5.53
C GLN A 59 9.80 16.90 -4.75
N THR A 60 9.27 17.82 -3.94
CA THR A 60 10.08 18.67 -3.06
C THR A 60 10.85 17.86 -2.02
N LEU A 61 10.27 16.76 -1.53
CA LEU A 61 10.89 15.89 -0.52
C LEU A 61 11.73 14.74 -1.12
N SER A 62 11.92 14.71 -2.44
CA SER A 62 12.46 13.53 -3.13
C SER A 62 13.82 13.09 -2.61
N GLY A 63 14.73 14.04 -2.34
CA GLY A 63 16.06 13.73 -1.83
C GLY A 63 16.02 13.01 -0.48
N ILE A 64 15.21 13.52 0.46
CA ILE A 64 15.01 12.92 1.78
C ILE A 64 14.37 11.53 1.64
N LEU A 65 13.39 11.37 0.75
CA LEU A 65 12.72 10.09 0.54
C LEU A 65 13.67 9.03 -0.06
N TYR A 66 14.55 9.39 -0.98
CA TYR A 66 15.56 8.47 -1.52
C TYR A 66 16.57 8.04 -0.46
N GLN A 67 16.95 8.95 0.43
CA GLN A 67 17.87 8.64 1.53
C GLN A 67 17.19 7.78 2.62
N ALA A 68 15.96 8.11 2.98
CA ALA A 68 15.21 7.40 4.03
C ALA A 68 14.79 5.99 3.61
N TYR A 69 14.36 5.82 2.35
CA TYR A 69 13.92 4.53 1.79
C TYR A 69 14.92 4.02 0.77
N ASN A 70 16.16 3.79 1.19
CA ASN A 70 17.19 3.25 0.31
C ASN A 70 17.08 1.72 0.18
N PHE A 71 16.28 1.25 -0.78
CA PHE A 71 16.13 -0.18 -1.07
C PHE A 71 17.39 -0.83 -1.64
N ASN A 72 18.33 -0.06 -2.22
CA ASN A 72 19.56 -0.61 -2.77
C ASN A 72 20.43 -1.23 -1.67
N ASP A 73 20.46 -0.62 -0.49
CA ASP A 73 21.23 -1.12 0.66
C ASP A 73 20.65 -2.41 1.25
N LEU A 74 19.40 -2.73 0.91
CA LEU A 74 18.70 -3.93 1.36
C LEU A 74 18.82 -5.09 0.36
N LEU A 75 19.31 -4.82 -0.86
CA LEU A 75 19.40 -5.82 -1.91
C LEU A 75 20.32 -6.97 -1.49
N LEU A 76 19.88 -8.19 -1.77
CA LEU A 76 20.69 -9.38 -1.59
C LEU A 76 21.54 -9.63 -2.85
N PRO A 77 22.61 -10.45 -2.76
CA PRO A 77 23.43 -10.78 -3.92
C PRO A 77 22.61 -11.26 -5.12
N ASN A 78 23.12 -11.03 -6.33
CA ASN A 78 22.47 -11.39 -7.60
C ASN A 78 21.10 -10.71 -7.82
N HIS A 79 20.94 -9.47 -7.37
CA HIS A 79 19.72 -8.65 -7.56
C HIS A 79 18.45 -9.30 -7.00
N VAL A 80 18.57 -9.97 -5.85
CA VAL A 80 17.43 -10.54 -5.15
C VAL A 80 16.90 -9.54 -4.15
N LEU A 81 15.62 -9.21 -4.25
CA LEU A 81 14.94 -8.42 -3.22
C LEU A 81 14.71 -9.32 -1.98
N PRO A 82 15.04 -8.85 -0.78
CA PRO A 82 14.76 -9.60 0.45
C PRO A 82 13.25 -9.80 0.64
N PRO A 83 12.84 -10.80 1.44
CA PRO A 83 11.45 -10.96 1.79
C PRO A 83 10.99 -9.84 2.72
N VAL A 84 9.69 -9.60 2.76
CA VAL A 84 9.07 -8.69 3.72
C VAL A 84 8.57 -9.52 4.90
N ILE A 85 9.09 -9.24 6.08
CA ILE A 85 8.69 -9.86 7.34
C ILE A 85 7.78 -8.91 8.11
N GLN A 86 6.65 -9.40 8.61
CA GLN A 86 5.86 -8.72 9.62
C GLN A 86 6.09 -9.38 10.98
N THR A 87 6.06 -8.56 12.03
CA THR A 87 6.07 -9.02 13.42
C THR A 87 4.78 -8.58 14.11
N ALA A 88 4.28 -9.43 15.00
CA ALA A 88 3.19 -9.12 15.91
C ALA A 88 3.60 -9.48 17.34
N TYR A 89 3.35 -8.57 18.27
CA TYR A 89 3.67 -8.74 19.69
C TYR A 89 2.40 -9.04 20.48
N ASN A 90 2.52 -9.81 21.56
CA ASN A 90 1.42 -10.13 22.48
C ASN A 90 0.20 -10.72 21.76
N VAL A 91 0.44 -11.66 20.83
CA VAL A 91 -0.63 -12.26 20.05
C VAL A 91 -1.31 -13.33 20.91
N SER A 92 -2.60 -13.14 21.18
CA SER A 92 -3.47 -14.16 21.75
C SER A 92 -4.29 -14.78 20.62
N GLN A 93 -3.99 -16.03 20.26
CA GLN A 93 -4.78 -16.80 19.32
C GLN A 93 -5.67 -17.78 20.09
N LEU A 94 -6.98 -17.53 20.04
CA LEU A 94 -7.96 -18.52 20.45
C LEU A 94 -8.03 -19.60 19.36
N SER A 95 -7.88 -20.87 19.75
CA SER A 95 -8.05 -21.99 18.84
C SER A 95 -9.49 -22.05 18.29
N PRO A 96 -9.72 -22.65 17.11
CA PRO A 96 -11.06 -22.72 16.51
C PRO A 96 -12.11 -23.41 17.38
N ASP A 97 -11.68 -24.31 18.27
CA ASP A 97 -12.53 -24.97 19.26
C ASP A 97 -12.85 -24.09 20.49
N SER A 98 -12.26 -22.90 20.60
CA SER A 98 -12.33 -22.00 21.77
C SER A 98 -11.85 -22.61 23.09
N LEU A 99 -11.14 -23.74 23.04
CA LEU A 99 -10.67 -24.47 24.23
C LEU A 99 -9.21 -24.17 24.57
N THR A 100 -8.45 -23.54 23.68
CA THR A 100 -7.02 -23.25 23.86
C THR A 100 -6.71 -21.81 23.48
N ILE A 101 -6.09 -21.06 24.40
CA ILE A 101 -5.48 -19.76 24.08
C ILE A 101 -3.97 -20.00 23.90
N LYS A 102 -3.46 -19.75 22.70
CA LYS A 102 -2.02 -19.66 22.43
C LYS A 102 -1.60 -18.20 22.56
N ALA A 103 -0.89 -17.88 23.63
CA ALA A 103 -0.23 -16.58 23.80
C ALA A 103 1.21 -16.68 23.26
N GLY A 104 1.51 -15.93 22.20
CA GLY A 104 2.86 -15.74 21.69
C GLY A 104 3.38 -14.36 22.07
N ALA A 105 4.59 -14.29 22.64
CA ALA A 105 5.23 -13.01 22.94
C ALA A 105 5.60 -12.24 21.65
N GLU A 106 6.07 -12.95 20.63
CA GLU A 106 6.44 -12.39 19.32
C GLU A 106 6.18 -13.42 18.22
N VAL A 107 5.51 -13.00 17.14
CA VAL A 107 5.17 -13.84 15.98
C VAL A 107 5.71 -13.17 14.73
N TYR A 108 6.54 -13.88 13.97
CA TYR A 108 7.04 -13.43 12.67
C TYR A 108 6.31 -14.13 11.53
N GLN A 109 6.01 -13.37 10.47
CA GLN A 109 5.39 -13.89 9.26
C GLN A 109 6.06 -13.33 8.01
N ILE A 110 6.37 -14.19 7.05
CA ILE A 110 6.78 -13.76 5.70
C ILE A 110 5.52 -13.38 4.94
N VAL A 111 5.35 -12.09 4.62
CA VAL A 111 4.18 -11.60 3.86
C VAL A 111 4.47 -11.42 2.37
N LYS A 112 5.73 -11.20 2.01
CA LYS A 112 6.19 -11.23 0.62
C LYS A 112 7.50 -12.00 0.57
N GLN A 113 7.59 -12.94 -0.36
CA GLN A 113 8.79 -13.75 -0.50
C GLN A 113 9.85 -13.07 -1.37
N SER A 114 11.11 -13.48 -1.23
CA SER A 114 12.21 -13.04 -2.08
C SER A 114 11.94 -13.29 -3.56
N LYS A 115 12.38 -12.35 -4.40
CA LYS A 115 12.27 -12.42 -5.86
C LYS A 115 13.42 -11.70 -6.54
N PHE A 116 13.74 -12.09 -7.77
CA PHE A 116 14.64 -11.31 -8.60
C PHE A 116 13.98 -10.00 -9.02
N VAL A 117 14.79 -8.94 -9.08
CA VAL A 117 14.38 -7.65 -9.61
C VAL A 117 15.41 -7.17 -10.63
N THR A 118 14.93 -6.66 -11.76
CA THR A 118 15.78 -5.98 -12.75
C THR A 118 16.00 -4.52 -12.39
N VAL A 119 15.01 -3.92 -11.73
CA VAL A 119 15.04 -2.55 -11.21
C VAL A 119 14.67 -2.60 -9.73
N VAL A 120 15.52 -2.03 -8.89
CA VAL A 120 15.28 -1.95 -7.44
C VAL A 120 14.11 -0.98 -7.20
N PRO A 121 13.09 -1.39 -6.41
CA PRO A 121 11.97 -0.50 -6.12
C PRO A 121 12.44 0.73 -5.35
N THR A 122 11.68 1.82 -5.47
CA THR A 122 11.91 3.11 -4.84
C THR A 122 10.63 3.59 -4.16
N TRP A 123 10.71 4.67 -3.38
CA TRP A 123 9.51 5.29 -2.80
C TRP A 123 8.47 5.71 -3.87
N ARG A 124 8.89 5.98 -5.12
CA ARG A 124 7.99 6.36 -6.21
C ARG A 124 7.06 5.21 -6.61
N ASP A 125 7.54 3.97 -6.56
CA ASP A 125 6.73 2.79 -6.87
C ASP A 125 5.57 2.58 -5.88
N TYR A 126 5.62 3.25 -4.73
CA TYR A 126 4.59 3.20 -3.70
C TYR A 126 3.74 4.47 -3.65
N LEU A 127 4.38 5.64 -3.64
CA LEU A 127 3.72 6.89 -3.28
C LEU A 127 3.29 7.74 -4.48
N TRP A 128 3.81 7.45 -5.68
CA TRP A 128 3.51 8.28 -6.85
C TRP A 128 2.10 8.01 -7.36
N MET A 129 1.25 9.03 -7.32
CA MET A 129 -0.16 8.91 -7.71
C MET A 129 -0.33 9.23 -9.19
N ASN A 130 -0.76 8.26 -10.01
CA ASN A 130 -0.94 8.44 -11.46
C ASN A 130 -2.43 8.54 -11.83
N TYR A 131 -3.07 9.67 -11.50
CA TYR A 131 -4.44 9.95 -11.92
C TYR A 131 -4.44 10.92 -13.09
N ALA A 132 -5.10 10.55 -14.18
CA ALA A 132 -5.29 11.43 -15.34
C ALA A 132 -6.36 12.48 -15.04
N LYS A 133 -6.30 13.60 -15.77
CA LYS A 133 -7.39 14.58 -15.75
C LYS A 133 -8.64 13.95 -16.36
N PRO A 134 -9.79 13.96 -15.67
CA PRO A 134 -11.02 13.37 -16.20
C PRO A 134 -11.54 14.15 -17.41
N GLU A 135 -12.16 13.42 -18.33
CA GLU A 135 -12.87 13.98 -19.47
C GLU A 135 -14.25 14.50 -19.05
N MET A 136 -14.77 15.47 -19.81
CA MET A 136 -16.09 16.01 -19.54
C MET A 136 -17.16 14.99 -19.96
N PRO A 137 -18.25 14.81 -19.18
CA PRO A 137 -19.35 13.94 -19.55
C PRO A 137 -20.02 14.38 -20.85
N ASP A 138 -20.74 13.45 -21.49
CA ASP A 138 -21.54 13.73 -22.67
C ASP A 138 -22.55 14.87 -22.42
N LYS A 139 -22.82 15.68 -23.44
CA LYS A 139 -23.75 16.82 -23.33
C LYS A 139 -25.16 16.41 -22.89
N SER A 140 -25.58 15.17 -23.18
CA SER A 140 -26.89 14.62 -22.79
C SER A 140 -27.10 14.54 -21.27
N VAL A 141 -26.00 14.37 -20.52
CA VAL A 141 -25.99 14.28 -19.05
C VAL A 141 -25.50 15.57 -18.39
N LEU A 142 -25.51 16.68 -19.11
CA LEU A 142 -25.27 18.00 -18.55
C LEU A 142 -26.59 18.67 -18.15
N PRO A 143 -26.57 19.54 -17.12
CA PRO A 143 -27.76 20.27 -16.67
C PRO A 143 -28.19 21.28 -17.74
N THR A 144 -29.49 21.31 -18.04
CA THR A 144 -30.06 22.18 -19.09
C THR A 144 -30.83 23.37 -18.54
N ASN A 145 -31.43 23.23 -17.35
CA ASN A 145 -32.25 24.26 -16.72
C ASN A 145 -31.67 24.69 -15.36
N GLN A 146 -32.15 25.81 -14.81
CA GLN A 146 -31.64 26.37 -13.56
C GLN A 146 -31.75 25.39 -12.37
N LYS A 147 -32.85 24.64 -12.26
CA LYS A 147 -33.04 23.65 -11.18
C LYS A 147 -32.03 22.51 -11.27
N GLU A 148 -31.76 22.01 -12.48
CA GLU A 148 -30.74 20.98 -12.75
C GLU A 148 -29.34 21.53 -12.47
N GLN A 149 -29.07 22.80 -12.77
CA GLN A 149 -27.77 23.42 -12.46
C GLN A 149 -27.53 23.54 -10.96
N ASP A 150 -28.55 23.93 -10.19
CA ASP A 150 -28.41 24.06 -8.75
C ASP A 150 -28.22 22.68 -8.10
N PHE A 151 -29.01 21.69 -8.52
CA PHE A 151 -28.81 20.29 -8.12
C PHE A 151 -27.40 19.77 -8.49
N TRP A 152 -26.95 20.05 -9.72
CA TRP A 152 -25.63 19.64 -10.20
C TRP A 152 -24.49 20.23 -9.35
N LYS A 153 -24.57 21.52 -8.99
CA LYS A 153 -23.57 22.18 -8.14
C LYS A 153 -23.46 21.52 -6.77
N GLU A 154 -24.59 21.21 -6.15
CA GLU A 154 -24.62 20.53 -4.84
C GLU A 154 -23.98 19.14 -4.91
N ILE A 155 -24.35 18.36 -5.92
CA ILE A 155 -23.79 17.01 -6.11
C ILE A 155 -22.29 17.05 -6.42
N ILE A 156 -21.82 18.03 -7.22
CA ILE A 156 -20.39 18.23 -7.47
C ILE A 156 -19.64 18.50 -6.17
N GLN A 157 -20.18 19.33 -5.28
CA GLN A 157 -19.52 19.64 -4.01
C GLN A 157 -19.38 18.38 -3.13
N ILE A 158 -20.42 17.55 -3.10
CA ILE A 158 -20.42 16.28 -2.36
C ILE A 158 -19.40 15.30 -2.97
N GLY A 159 -19.45 15.10 -4.28
CA GLY A 159 -18.55 14.16 -4.96
C GLY A 159 -17.09 14.63 -4.93
N TRP A 160 -16.85 15.94 -4.93
CA TRP A 160 -15.52 16.51 -4.72
C TRP A 160 -14.96 16.19 -3.34
N GLN A 161 -15.74 16.45 -2.28
CA GLN A 161 -15.29 16.18 -0.90
C GLN A 161 -14.98 14.70 -0.70
N ARG A 162 -15.86 13.81 -1.17
CA ARG A 162 -15.67 12.35 -1.08
C ARG A 162 -14.45 11.88 -1.87
N GLY A 163 -14.27 12.39 -3.10
CA GLY A 163 -13.11 12.04 -3.93
C GLY A 163 -11.80 12.53 -3.33
N TYR A 164 -11.82 13.71 -2.67
CA TYR A 164 -10.66 14.24 -1.97
C TYR A 164 -10.29 13.36 -0.77
N GLU A 165 -11.26 13.03 0.09
CA GLU A 165 -11.06 12.14 1.25
C GLU A 165 -10.54 10.76 0.81
N GLN A 166 -11.17 10.17 -0.21
CA GLN A 166 -10.73 8.90 -0.80
C GLN A 166 -9.28 8.97 -1.29
N GLY A 167 -8.89 10.05 -1.98
CA GLY A 167 -7.52 10.24 -2.46
C GLY A 167 -6.50 10.30 -1.32
N ILE A 168 -6.85 10.98 -0.23
CA ILE A 168 -6.00 11.06 0.96
C ILE A 168 -5.88 9.69 1.65
N ASP A 169 -6.97 8.93 1.75
CA ASP A 169 -6.94 7.61 2.37
C ASP A 169 -6.14 6.59 1.55
N ILE A 170 -6.23 6.64 0.21
CA ILE A 170 -5.36 5.87 -0.68
C ILE A 170 -3.89 6.19 -0.38
N PHE A 171 -3.54 7.48 -0.30
CA PHE A 171 -2.17 7.89 -0.02
C PHE A 171 -1.67 7.41 1.37
N LYS A 172 -2.51 7.45 2.42
CA LYS A 172 -2.17 6.89 3.74
C LYS A 172 -1.92 5.39 3.67
N GLN A 173 -2.74 4.66 2.93
CA GLN A 173 -2.56 3.22 2.72
C GLN A 173 -1.25 2.94 2.00
N ASP A 174 -0.89 3.74 1.01
CA ASP A 174 0.34 3.59 0.25
C ASP A 174 1.59 3.89 1.09
N ILE A 175 1.55 4.91 1.96
CA ILE A 175 2.58 5.12 2.99
C ILE A 175 2.70 3.89 3.89
N SER A 176 1.58 3.34 4.33
CA SER A 176 1.57 2.16 5.20
C SER A 176 2.18 0.93 4.51
N LYS A 177 1.90 0.74 3.22
CA LYS A 177 2.52 -0.32 2.39
C LYS A 177 4.04 -0.09 2.26
N LEU A 178 4.48 1.13 1.97
CA LEU A 178 5.90 1.47 1.88
C LEU A 178 6.63 1.16 3.19
N ASN A 179 6.10 1.67 4.30
CA ASN A 179 6.65 1.45 5.64
C ASN A 179 6.71 -0.04 5.99
N ARG A 180 5.62 -0.78 5.77
CA ARG A 180 5.57 -2.22 6.03
C ARG A 180 6.64 -2.94 5.22
N ASP A 181 6.71 -2.68 3.92
CA ASP A 181 7.61 -3.40 3.02
C ASP A 181 9.07 -3.09 3.34
N PHE A 182 9.44 -1.81 3.48
CA PHE A 182 10.81 -1.39 3.80
C PHE A 182 11.27 -1.88 5.18
N ASN A 183 10.46 -1.65 6.22
CA ASN A 183 10.81 -2.11 7.57
C ASN A 183 10.81 -3.63 7.68
N GLY A 184 9.95 -4.33 6.92
CA GLY A 184 9.95 -5.79 6.89
C GLY A 184 11.19 -6.38 6.22
N MET A 185 11.76 -5.71 5.22
CA MET A 185 13.05 -6.07 4.63
C MET A 185 14.23 -5.77 5.57
N LEU A 186 14.17 -4.66 6.32
CA LEU A 186 15.15 -4.37 7.39
C LEU A 186 15.09 -5.42 8.49
N LEU A 187 13.89 -5.80 8.92
CA LEU A 187 13.68 -6.85 9.91
C LEU A 187 14.25 -8.19 9.41
N TYR A 188 14.04 -8.54 8.13
CA TYR A 188 14.67 -9.70 7.54
C TYR A 188 16.20 -9.71 7.73
N ARG A 189 16.88 -8.60 7.41
CA ARG A 189 18.33 -8.48 7.54
C ARG A 189 18.78 -8.73 8.99
N ARG A 190 18.04 -8.19 9.96
CA ARG A 190 18.30 -8.44 11.38
C ARG A 190 18.12 -9.92 11.75
N LEU A 191 17.02 -10.54 11.33
CA LEU A 191 16.72 -11.95 11.63
C LEU A 191 17.73 -12.91 11.02
N VAL A 192 18.33 -12.56 9.88
CA VAL A 192 19.43 -13.33 9.28
C VAL A 192 20.66 -13.29 10.17
N LEU A 193 21.02 -12.14 10.73
CA LEU A 193 22.15 -12.01 11.67
C LEU A 193 21.90 -12.80 12.96
N GLU A 194 20.64 -12.84 13.41
CA GLU A 194 20.20 -13.63 14.57
C GLU A 194 20.05 -15.14 14.25
N HIS A 195 20.31 -15.57 13.02
CA HIS A 195 20.13 -16.95 12.54
C HIS A 195 18.68 -17.49 12.71
N LYS A 196 17.69 -16.58 12.78
CA LYS A 196 16.26 -16.90 12.90
C LYS A 196 15.58 -17.16 11.55
N ILE A 197 16.20 -16.77 10.44
CA ILE A 197 15.69 -17.00 9.08
C ILE A 197 16.84 -17.31 8.13
N SER A 198 16.61 -18.22 7.18
CA SER A 198 17.60 -18.58 6.18
C SER A 198 17.79 -17.51 5.11
N GLN A 199 18.99 -17.47 4.53
CA GLN A 199 19.27 -16.70 3.32
C GLN A 199 18.75 -17.42 2.07
N PRO A 200 18.28 -16.68 1.05
CA PRO A 200 17.97 -17.30 -0.23
C PRO A 200 19.23 -17.87 -0.86
N TYR A 201 19.09 -19.01 -1.53
CA TYR A 201 20.17 -19.57 -2.35
C TYR A 201 19.83 -19.43 -3.82
N VAL A 202 20.70 -18.72 -4.55
CA VAL A 202 20.62 -18.56 -6.00
C VAL A 202 21.59 -19.51 -6.67
N LYS A 203 21.06 -20.40 -7.51
CA LYS A 203 21.86 -21.24 -8.41
C LYS A 203 22.07 -20.51 -9.72
N LYS A 204 23.34 -20.31 -10.09
CA LYS A 204 23.76 -19.87 -11.43
C LYS A 204 23.96 -21.11 -12.30
N ASN A 205 23.43 -21.10 -13.52
CA ASN A 205 23.74 -22.09 -14.56
C ASN A 205 24.34 -21.34 -15.76
N GLU A 206 25.42 -21.85 -16.31
CA GLU A 206 26.11 -21.28 -17.46
C GLU A 206 25.99 -22.27 -18.63
N TYR A 207 25.54 -21.78 -19.77
CA TYR A 207 25.31 -22.58 -20.98
C TYR A 207 26.27 -22.22 -22.12
N GLY A 208 27.19 -21.27 -21.91
CA GLY A 208 28.18 -20.85 -22.91
C GLY A 208 27.51 -20.15 -24.10
N ILE A 209 27.72 -20.66 -25.31
CA ILE A 209 27.08 -20.15 -26.52
C ILE A 209 25.89 -21.04 -26.86
N THR A 210 24.70 -20.45 -26.95
CA THR A 210 23.47 -21.16 -27.32
C THR A 210 22.76 -20.42 -28.44
N GLY A 211 22.18 -21.13 -29.41
CA GLY A 211 21.47 -20.48 -30.49
C GLY A 211 20.86 -21.42 -31.51
N ASN A 212 20.15 -20.84 -32.47
CA ASN A 212 19.68 -21.48 -33.70
C ASN A 212 19.97 -20.55 -34.90
N ASP A 213 19.53 -20.94 -36.10
CA ASP A 213 19.79 -20.21 -37.35
C ASP A 213 19.39 -18.70 -37.30
N ASN A 214 18.44 -18.33 -36.45
CA ASN A 214 17.91 -16.97 -36.34
C ASN A 214 18.27 -16.25 -35.02
N LYS A 215 18.98 -16.90 -34.10
CA LYS A 215 19.34 -16.31 -32.80
C LYS A 215 20.60 -16.94 -32.22
N LEU A 216 21.62 -16.12 -32.00
CA LEU A 216 22.82 -16.49 -31.27
C LEU A 216 22.84 -15.76 -29.91
N VAL A 217 23.04 -16.50 -28.83
CA VAL A 217 23.25 -15.98 -27.48
C VAL A 217 24.66 -16.37 -27.05
N ILE A 218 25.48 -15.36 -26.79
CA ILE A 218 26.85 -15.52 -26.30
C ILE A 218 26.84 -15.26 -24.79
N ASP A 219 27.59 -16.06 -24.02
CA ASP A 219 27.60 -16.00 -22.55
C ASP A 219 26.20 -16.17 -21.93
N ASN A 220 25.48 -17.20 -22.38
CA ASN A 220 24.15 -17.50 -21.87
C ASN A 220 24.23 -18.03 -20.43
N GLN A 221 23.64 -17.29 -19.50
CA GLN A 221 23.59 -17.63 -18.08
C GLN A 221 22.14 -17.54 -17.56
N SER A 222 21.76 -18.44 -16.65
CA SER A 222 20.48 -18.37 -15.94
C SER A 222 20.68 -18.37 -14.43
N TYR A 223 19.83 -17.63 -13.74
CA TYR A 223 19.78 -17.57 -12.28
C TYR A 223 18.46 -18.13 -11.78
N GLN A 224 18.52 -19.04 -10.82
CA GLN A 224 17.32 -19.64 -10.23
C GLN A 224 17.39 -19.56 -8.72
N LEU A 225 16.31 -19.07 -8.10
CA LEU A 225 16.14 -19.07 -6.65
C LEU A 225 15.76 -20.50 -6.23
N LYS A 226 16.74 -21.26 -5.73
CA LYS A 226 16.57 -22.67 -5.35
C LYS A 226 16.05 -22.82 -3.93
N LEU A 227 16.52 -21.98 -3.01
CA LEU A 227 16.02 -21.94 -1.64
C LEU A 227 15.42 -20.57 -1.37
N LEU A 228 14.21 -20.58 -0.83
CA LEU A 228 13.52 -19.40 -0.36
C LEU A 228 13.82 -19.19 1.14
N PRO A 229 13.83 -17.93 1.62
CA PRO A 229 13.87 -17.64 3.04
C PRO A 229 12.79 -18.39 3.81
N GLN A 230 13.20 -19.08 4.87
CA GLN A 230 12.35 -19.85 5.78
C GLN A 230 12.83 -19.65 7.22
N PHE A 231 11.89 -19.55 8.16
CA PHE A 231 12.22 -19.37 9.57
C PHE A 231 12.91 -20.62 10.13
N GLN A 232 13.90 -20.38 11.00
CA GLN A 232 14.56 -21.42 11.76
C GLN A 232 13.78 -21.67 13.04
N VAL A 233 13.06 -22.79 13.09
CA VAL A 233 12.23 -23.14 14.26
C VAL A 233 13.08 -23.65 15.43
N ASN A 234 14.28 -24.18 15.16
CA ASN A 234 15.19 -24.64 16.21
C ASN A 234 15.93 -23.46 16.85
N SER A 235 15.51 -23.08 18.05
CA SER A 235 16.07 -21.95 18.82
C SER A 235 17.52 -22.12 19.24
N SER A 236 18.04 -23.36 19.31
CA SER A 236 19.44 -23.62 19.68
C SER A 236 20.43 -23.10 18.65
N LEU A 237 19.96 -22.84 17.43
CA LEU A 237 20.76 -22.31 16.33
C LEU A 237 20.71 -20.78 16.26
N TRP A 238 19.94 -20.13 17.14
CA TRP A 238 19.79 -18.68 17.14
C TRP A 238 20.96 -18.01 17.84
N GLN A 239 21.34 -16.83 17.36
CA GLN A 239 22.35 -15.99 17.99
C GLN A 239 21.69 -14.72 18.54
N PRO A 240 21.71 -14.49 19.88
CA PRO A 240 21.17 -13.26 20.44
C PRO A 240 22.11 -12.09 20.13
N VAL A 241 21.57 -11.00 19.58
CA VAL A 241 22.30 -9.74 19.48
C VAL A 241 22.25 -9.07 20.85
N LEU A 242 23.40 -9.01 21.54
CA LEU A 242 23.54 -8.21 22.75
C LEU A 242 23.49 -6.73 22.37
N GLN A 243 22.35 -6.08 22.58
CA GLN A 243 22.30 -4.62 22.50
C GLN A 243 23.11 -4.07 23.68
N GLY A 244 24.29 -3.54 23.41
CA GLY A 244 25.11 -2.89 24.43
C GLY A 244 24.31 -1.78 25.08
N THR A 245 23.88 -1.99 26.32
CA THR A 245 23.34 -0.92 27.14
C THR A 245 24.48 0.03 27.43
N SER A 246 24.54 1.13 26.69
CA SER A 246 25.30 2.30 27.10
C SER A 246 24.71 2.73 28.45
N LYS A 247 25.40 2.40 29.53
CA LYS A 247 25.18 3.04 30.83
C LYS A 247 25.57 4.51 30.66
N SER A 248 24.60 5.41 30.88
CA SER A 248 24.82 6.83 31.13
C SER A 248 25.58 7.03 32.43
#